data_AF-A0A7X5V7W0-F1
#
_entry.id   AF-A0A7X5V7W0-F1
#
_cell.length_a   1.000
_cell.length_b   1.000
_cell.length_c   1.000
_cell.angle_alpha   90.00
_cell.angle_beta   90.00
_cell.angle_gamma   90.00
#
_symmetry.space_group_name_H-M   'P 1'
#
loop_
_entity.id
_entity.type
_entity.pdbx_description
1 polymer ?
#
loop_
_entity_poly.entity_id
_entity_poly.type
_entity_poly.pdbx_seq_one_letter_code
_entity_poly.pdbx_strand_id
1 'polypeptide(L)'
;MSTWAERFPELFAPGYWEWGELDVRYTVEEPPDELISNVHVICRTAGGIIACTNDLGWRFLPGGTREPGETIEQLVRRELLEEAGARLTGPLTWLGAHRADHRRPAPYRPHLPHPVSYWANYVADVVIEHEPTNPEDGEQITEVLVLPPGKAAEYLDGQPEEVGSIVRLAQALQLV
;
A
#
# COMPACT_ATOMS: atom_id res chain seq x y z
N MET A 1 -20.80 16.08 11.50
CA MET A 1 -20.28 15.25 10.38
C MET A 1 -19.54 14.09 11.00
N SER A 2 -19.74 12.88 10.50
CA SER A 2 -19.09 11.70 11.07
C SER A 2 -17.59 11.70 10.73
N THR A 3 -16.75 11.35 11.69
CA THR A 3 -15.29 11.24 11.50
C THR A 3 -14.93 10.03 10.63
N TRP A 4 -13.69 9.97 10.12
CA TRP A 4 -13.25 8.79 9.37
C TRP A 4 -13.23 7.52 10.22
N ALA A 5 -12.86 7.63 11.49
CA ALA A 5 -12.89 6.50 12.42
C ALA A 5 -14.31 5.99 12.70
N GLU A 6 -15.33 6.86 12.68
CA GLU A 6 -16.73 6.42 12.82
C GLU A 6 -17.25 5.74 11.54
N ARG A 7 -16.77 6.15 10.36
CA ARG A 7 -17.19 5.59 9.06
C ARG A 7 -16.46 4.30 8.71
N PHE A 8 -15.20 4.16 9.14
CA PHE A 8 -14.32 3.02 8.88
C PHE A 8 -13.72 2.50 10.20
N PRO A 9 -14.56 2.02 11.13
CA PRO A 9 -14.11 1.70 12.50
C PRO A 9 -13.05 0.60 12.54
N GLU A 10 -13.08 -0.37 11.62
CA GLU A 10 -12.10 -1.46 11.55
C GLU A 10 -10.73 -0.94 11.10
N LEU A 11 -10.67 -0.14 10.04
CA LEU A 11 -9.42 0.46 9.55
C LEU A 11 -8.73 1.35 10.60
N PHE A 12 -9.50 2.16 11.34
CA PHE A 12 -8.95 3.10 12.32
C PHE A 12 -8.82 2.50 13.73
N ALA A 13 -9.25 1.26 13.96
CA ALA A 13 -9.04 0.59 15.24
C ALA A 13 -7.55 0.32 15.47
N PRO A 14 -7.08 0.31 16.72
CA PRO A 14 -5.77 -0.26 17.04
C PRO A 14 -5.72 -1.73 16.63
N GLY A 15 -4.67 -2.11 15.92
CA GLY A 15 -4.41 -3.48 15.48
C GLY A 15 -3.06 -4.00 15.94
N TYR A 16 -2.83 -5.28 15.73
CA TYR A 16 -1.53 -5.92 15.95
C TYR A 16 -1.19 -6.82 14.77
N TRP A 17 -0.03 -6.61 14.15
CA TRP A 17 0.47 -7.45 13.07
C TRP A 17 1.47 -8.47 13.62
N GLU A 18 1.03 -9.72 13.78
CA GLU A 18 1.81 -10.77 14.44
C GLU A 18 3.14 -11.08 13.75
N TRP A 19 3.16 -11.04 12.40
CA TRP A 19 4.34 -11.36 11.61
C TRP A 19 5.52 -10.40 11.89
N GLY A 20 5.24 -9.15 12.22
CA GLY A 20 6.23 -8.09 12.48
C GLY A 20 6.36 -7.69 13.96
N GLU A 21 5.48 -8.19 14.84
CA GLU A 21 5.31 -7.72 16.22
C GLU A 21 5.09 -6.20 16.29
N LEU A 22 4.12 -5.71 15.52
CA LEU A 22 3.83 -4.29 15.35
C LEU A 22 2.47 -3.94 15.96
N ASP A 23 2.43 -2.94 16.83
CA ASP A 23 1.18 -2.25 17.15
C ASP A 23 0.88 -1.25 16.03
N VAL A 24 -0.30 -1.34 15.43
CA VAL A 24 -0.64 -0.51 14.28
C VAL A 24 -1.88 0.35 14.51
N ARG A 25 -1.88 1.54 13.91
CA ARG A 25 -3.07 2.40 13.82
C ARG A 25 -3.05 3.18 12.51
N TYR A 26 -4.16 3.15 11.80
CA TYR A 26 -4.30 3.96 10.59
C TYR A 26 -4.48 5.45 10.90
N THR A 27 -3.85 6.30 10.11
CA THR A 27 -3.98 7.75 10.17
C THR A 27 -4.05 8.34 8.76
N VAL A 28 -4.72 9.49 8.64
CA VAL A 28 -4.72 10.32 7.43
C VAL A 28 -3.70 11.46 7.50
N GLU A 29 -3.01 11.61 8.64
CA GLU A 29 -1.94 12.58 8.81
C GLU A 29 -0.65 12.07 8.14
N GLU A 30 -0.04 12.91 7.30
CA GLU A 30 1.20 12.59 6.61
C GLU A 30 2.39 12.64 7.59
N PRO A 31 3.16 11.55 7.73
CA PRO A 31 4.35 11.53 8.57
C PRO A 31 5.54 12.20 7.87
N PRO A 32 6.63 12.50 8.60
CA PRO A 32 7.92 12.79 7.98
C PRO A 32 8.37 11.67 7.04
N ASP A 33 8.96 12.04 5.89
CA ASP A 33 9.40 11.12 4.83
C ASP A 33 10.32 10.01 5.35
N GLU A 34 11.24 10.36 6.27
CA GLU A 34 12.21 9.43 6.84
C GLU A 34 11.58 8.32 7.70
N LEU A 35 10.30 8.45 8.08
CA LEU A 35 9.58 7.42 8.83
C LEU A 35 8.79 6.47 7.92
N ILE A 36 8.69 6.74 6.61
CA ILE A 36 8.00 5.85 5.67
C ILE A 36 8.92 4.70 5.29
N SER A 37 8.55 3.49 5.72
CA SER A 37 9.29 2.25 5.42
C SER A 37 8.71 1.51 4.22
N ASN A 38 7.40 1.67 3.97
CA ASN A 38 6.65 0.93 2.98
C ASN A 38 5.64 1.83 2.29
N VAL A 39 5.32 1.53 1.03
CA VAL A 39 4.24 2.19 0.30
C VAL A 39 3.42 1.17 -0.46
N HIS A 40 2.11 1.35 -0.48
CA HIS A 40 1.19 0.71 -1.41
C HIS A 40 0.42 1.79 -2.18
N VAL A 41 0.09 1.51 -3.44
CA VAL A 41 -0.49 2.52 -4.33
C VAL A 41 -1.80 2.03 -4.93
N ILE A 42 -2.86 2.80 -4.70
CA ILE A 42 -4.09 2.68 -5.48
C ILE A 42 -3.82 3.27 -6.86
N CYS A 43 -3.49 2.38 -7.79
CA CYS A 43 -3.11 2.71 -9.15
C CYS A 43 -4.33 2.90 -10.04
N ARG A 44 -4.67 4.14 -10.38
CA ARG A 44 -5.79 4.49 -11.27
C ARG A 44 -5.40 4.30 -12.72
N THR A 45 -6.26 3.62 -13.46
CA THR A 45 -6.18 3.44 -14.91
C THR A 45 -7.47 3.93 -15.56
N ALA A 46 -7.53 3.93 -16.89
CA ALA A 46 -8.79 4.21 -17.60
C ALA A 46 -9.91 3.19 -17.31
N GLY A 47 -9.57 1.97 -16.86
CA GLY A 47 -10.52 0.87 -16.64
C GLY A 47 -10.90 0.60 -15.18
N GLY A 48 -10.24 1.25 -14.22
CA GLY A 48 -10.40 0.96 -12.79
C GLY A 48 -9.09 1.11 -12.04
N ILE A 49 -8.94 0.36 -10.95
CA ILE A 49 -7.70 0.29 -10.17
C ILE A 49 -7.02 -1.07 -10.30
N ILE A 50 -5.71 -1.09 -10.13
CA ILE A 50 -4.91 -2.33 -10.16
C ILE A 50 -4.99 -3.05 -8.82
N ALA A 51 -5.19 -4.36 -8.85
CA ALA A 51 -4.97 -5.28 -7.74
C ALA A 51 -4.12 -6.47 -8.22
N CYS A 52 -3.15 -6.89 -7.43
CA CYS A 52 -2.25 -7.99 -7.75
C CYS A 52 -2.55 -9.22 -6.89
N THR A 53 -2.18 -10.40 -7.40
CA THR A 53 -2.09 -11.64 -6.62
C THR A 53 -0.70 -12.25 -6.76
N ASN A 54 -0.09 -12.68 -5.66
CA ASN A 54 1.17 -13.41 -5.67
C ASN A 54 0.98 -14.94 -5.64
N ASP A 55 2.07 -15.68 -5.77
CA ASP A 55 2.12 -17.15 -5.76
C ASP A 55 1.71 -17.80 -4.43
N LEU A 56 1.66 -17.02 -3.35
CA LEU A 56 1.11 -17.43 -2.05
C LEU A 56 -0.41 -17.22 -1.94
N GLY A 57 -1.03 -16.64 -2.98
CA GLY A 57 -2.46 -16.34 -3.02
C GLY A 57 -2.86 -15.09 -2.24
N TRP A 58 -1.90 -14.25 -1.84
CA TRP A 58 -2.19 -12.95 -1.26
C TRP A 58 -2.65 -11.99 -2.34
N ARG A 59 -3.63 -11.15 -2.00
CA ARG A 59 -4.18 -10.11 -2.87
C ARG A 59 -3.84 -8.75 -2.28
N PHE A 60 -3.31 -7.85 -3.08
CA PHE A 60 -2.79 -6.58 -2.58
C PHE A 60 -2.82 -5.48 -3.64
N LEU A 61 -2.53 -4.25 -3.20
CA LEU A 61 -2.24 -3.12 -4.08
C LEU A 61 -0.74 -3.07 -4.35
N PRO A 62 -0.29 -2.75 -5.57
CA PRO A 62 1.14 -2.68 -5.87
C PRO A 62 1.91 -1.78 -4.92
N GLY A 63 3.09 -2.21 -4.49
CA GLY A 63 3.90 -1.50 -3.52
C GLY A 63 4.94 -2.38 -2.85
N GLY A 64 5.66 -1.83 -1.88
CA GLY A 64 6.66 -2.61 -1.17
C GLY A 64 7.52 -1.78 -0.24
N THR A 65 8.73 -2.27 0.00
CA THR A 65 9.64 -1.75 1.03
C THR A 65 10.63 -0.77 0.42
N ARG A 66 10.93 0.30 1.15
CA ARG A 66 11.94 1.29 0.75
C ARG A 66 13.34 0.70 0.79
N GLU A 67 14.09 0.83 -0.31
CA GLU A 67 15.50 0.49 -0.37
C GLU A 67 16.40 1.66 0.06
N PRO A 68 17.67 1.39 0.45
CA PRO A 68 18.58 2.43 0.90
C PRO A 68 18.73 3.58 -0.09
N GLY A 69 18.42 4.79 0.36
CA GLY A 69 18.60 6.03 -0.42
C GLY A 69 17.50 6.30 -1.46
N GLU A 70 16.47 5.45 -1.56
CA GLU A 70 15.33 5.73 -2.45
C GLU A 70 14.52 6.94 -1.95
N THR A 71 14.06 7.78 -2.87
CA THR A 71 12.90 8.65 -2.62
C THR A 71 11.61 7.83 -2.69
N ILE A 72 10.51 8.34 -2.12
CA ILE A 72 9.19 7.69 -2.24
C ILE A 72 8.78 7.49 -3.71
N GLU A 73 9.08 8.45 -4.58
CA GLU A 73 8.77 8.30 -6.01
C GLU A 73 9.61 7.19 -6.68
N GLN A 74 10.89 7.05 -6.32
CA GLN A 74 11.74 5.98 -6.84
C GLN A 74 11.26 4.60 -6.39
N LEU A 75 10.95 4.47 -5.10
CA LEU A 75 10.35 3.27 -4.51
C LEU A 75 9.08 2.89 -5.29
N VAL A 76 8.11 3.80 -5.40
CA VAL A 76 6.85 3.52 -6.12
C VAL A 76 7.13 3.11 -7.57
N ARG A 77 8.02 3.81 -8.29
CA ARG A 77 8.32 3.47 -9.69
C ARG A 77 8.88 2.05 -9.84
N ARG A 78 9.73 1.63 -8.91
CA ARG A 78 10.31 0.28 -8.90
C ARG A 78 9.23 -0.77 -8.63
N GLU A 79 8.46 -0.62 -7.56
CA GLU A 79 7.43 -1.61 -7.18
C GLU A 79 6.32 -1.72 -8.25
N LEU A 80 5.88 -0.60 -8.83
CA LEU A 80 4.88 -0.64 -9.90
C LEU A 80 5.37 -1.39 -11.14
N LEU A 81 6.66 -1.27 -11.46
CA LEU A 81 7.26 -2.00 -12.57
C LEU A 81 7.35 -3.49 -12.25
N GLU A 82 7.83 -3.81 -11.04
CA GLU A 82 8.07 -5.18 -10.57
C GLU A 82 6.77 -5.96 -10.45
N GLU A 83 5.74 -5.35 -9.85
CA GLU A 83 4.53 -6.06 -9.45
C GLU A 83 3.33 -5.88 -10.38
N ALA A 84 3.29 -4.82 -11.17
CA ALA A 84 2.16 -4.51 -12.03
C ALA A 84 2.55 -4.24 -13.49
N GLY A 85 3.85 -4.21 -13.81
CA GLY A 85 4.35 -3.77 -15.11
C GLY A 85 3.84 -2.38 -15.51
N ALA A 86 3.63 -1.52 -14.50
CA ALA A 86 2.97 -0.23 -14.65
C ALA A 86 3.92 0.94 -14.43
N ARG A 87 3.61 2.08 -15.04
CA ARG A 87 4.38 3.32 -14.88
C ARG A 87 3.49 4.48 -14.48
N LEU A 88 3.99 5.31 -13.55
CA LEU A 88 3.33 6.56 -13.15
C LEU A 88 3.17 7.52 -14.33
N THR A 89 1.96 8.06 -14.49
CA THR A 89 1.62 9.14 -15.44
C THR A 89 1.21 10.44 -14.76
N GLY A 90 1.08 10.43 -13.43
CA GLY A 90 0.71 11.60 -12.62
C GLY A 90 1.45 11.64 -11.28
N PRO A 91 1.17 12.67 -10.45
CA PRO A 91 1.77 12.79 -9.12
C PRO A 91 1.20 11.78 -8.13
N LEU A 92 1.96 11.50 -7.06
CA LEU A 92 1.47 10.75 -5.91
C LEU A 92 0.56 11.64 -5.06
N THR A 93 -0.63 11.15 -4.73
CA THR A 93 -1.57 11.81 -3.83
C THR A 93 -1.63 11.05 -2.52
N TRP A 94 -1.29 11.70 -1.41
CA TRP A 94 -1.36 11.10 -0.07
C TRP A 94 -2.79 10.64 0.27
N LEU A 95 -2.93 9.42 0.78
CA LEU A 95 -4.20 8.88 1.28
C LEU A 95 -4.19 8.67 2.80
N GLY A 96 -3.10 8.10 3.32
CA GLY A 96 -2.98 7.74 4.74
C GLY A 96 -1.94 6.66 4.95
N ALA A 97 -1.76 6.23 6.19
CA ALA A 97 -0.80 5.19 6.52
C ALA A 97 -1.18 4.43 7.78
N HIS A 98 -0.73 3.19 7.87
CA HIS A 98 -0.56 2.55 9.17
C HIS A 98 0.69 3.10 9.82
N ARG A 99 0.54 3.79 10.95
CA ARG A 99 1.64 3.95 11.89
C ARG A 99 1.91 2.59 12.52
N ALA A 100 3.14 2.14 12.50
CA ALA A 100 3.60 0.89 13.12
C ALA A 100 4.61 1.20 14.24
N ASP A 101 4.25 0.86 15.48
CA ASP A 101 5.12 0.90 16.64
C ASP A 101 5.72 -0.50 16.85
N HIS A 102 7.05 -0.61 16.71
CA HIS A 102 7.78 -1.88 16.68
C HIS A 102 8.08 -2.37 18.09
N ARG A 103 7.72 -3.62 18.41
CA ARG A 103 8.07 -4.25 19.70
C ARG A 103 9.43 -4.93 19.69
N ARG A 104 9.94 -5.29 18.51
CA ARG A 104 11.27 -5.90 18.35
C ARG A 104 12.37 -4.91 18.72
N PRO A 105 13.52 -5.40 19.25
CA PRO A 105 14.61 -4.53 19.69
C PRO A 105 15.38 -3.86 18.54
N ALA A 106 15.17 -4.29 17.30
CA ALA A 106 15.86 -3.80 16.11
C ALA A 106 14.92 -3.84 14.88
N PRO A 107 15.16 -3.01 13.84
CA PRO A 107 14.38 -3.05 12.61
C PRO A 107 14.59 -4.35 11.84
N TYR A 108 13.62 -4.68 10.97
CA TYR A 108 13.70 -5.81 10.05
C TYR A 108 14.89 -5.70 9.08
N ARG A 109 15.16 -4.49 8.56
CA ARG A 109 16.36 -4.16 7.78
C ARG A 109 17.06 -2.95 8.39
N PRO A 110 18.42 -2.90 8.43
CA PRO A 110 19.15 -1.88 9.19
C PRO A 110 18.86 -0.42 8.83
N HIS A 111 18.43 -0.15 7.59
CA HIS A 111 18.15 1.20 7.10
C HIS A 111 16.71 1.66 7.35
N LEU A 112 15.81 0.76 7.79
CA LEU A 112 14.41 1.10 8.02
C LEU A 112 14.23 1.82 9.36
N PRO A 113 13.27 2.75 9.46
CA PRO A 113 13.03 3.51 10.67
C PRO A 113 12.55 2.61 11.83
N HIS A 114 13.03 2.91 13.03
CA HIS A 114 12.74 2.19 14.27
C HIS A 114 12.87 3.16 15.46
N PRO A 115 12.06 3.02 16.53
CA PRO A 115 11.04 2.00 16.78
C PRO A 115 9.69 2.29 16.11
N VAL A 116 9.61 3.29 15.24
CA VAL A 116 8.37 3.71 14.59
C VAL A 116 8.60 3.74 13.09
N SER A 117 7.67 3.16 12.34
CA SER A 117 7.61 3.33 10.89
C SER A 117 6.18 3.58 10.42
N TYR A 118 6.04 3.94 9.13
CA TYR A 118 4.77 4.15 8.47
C TYR A 118 4.69 3.33 7.18
N TRP A 119 3.55 2.67 7.01
CA TRP A 119 3.17 1.94 5.80
C TRP A 119 2.16 2.80 5.06
N ALA A 120 2.68 3.58 4.11
CA ALA A 120 1.97 4.64 3.45
C ALA A 120 1.13 4.13 2.29
N ASN A 121 0.01 4.81 2.06
CA ASN A 121 -0.89 4.56 0.95
C ASN A 121 -0.97 5.83 0.13
N TYR A 122 -0.76 5.68 -1.17
CA TYR A 122 -0.89 6.76 -2.15
C TYR A 122 -1.94 6.40 -3.20
N VAL A 123 -2.46 7.42 -3.87
CA VAL A 123 -3.25 7.28 -5.10
C VAL A 123 -2.47 7.92 -6.24
N ALA A 124 -2.38 7.26 -7.38
CA ALA A 124 -1.68 7.78 -8.54
C ALA A 124 -2.30 7.30 -9.86
N ASP A 125 -2.18 8.11 -10.91
CA ASP A 125 -2.51 7.68 -12.27
C ASP A 125 -1.35 6.89 -12.87
N VAL A 126 -1.68 5.76 -13.50
CA VAL A 126 -0.71 4.87 -14.12
C VAL A 126 -1.20 4.34 -15.47
N VAL A 127 -0.26 3.81 -16.24
CA VAL A 127 -0.55 2.93 -17.38
C VAL A 127 0.19 1.60 -17.19
N ILE A 128 -0.45 0.50 -17.57
CA ILE A 128 0.17 -0.82 -17.63
C ILE A 128 0.87 -0.92 -19.00
N GLU A 129 2.18 -1.14 -19.01
CA GLU A 129 2.99 -1.19 -20.23
C GLU A 129 3.38 -2.62 -20.60
N HIS A 130 3.53 -3.51 -19.60
CA HIS A 130 3.91 -4.90 -19.80
C HIS A 130 3.45 -5.79 -18.61
N GLU A 131 3.78 -7.08 -18.67
CA GLU A 131 3.60 -8.02 -17.55
C GLU A 131 4.56 -7.68 -16.39
N PRO A 132 4.23 -7.99 -15.12
CA PRO A 132 5.14 -7.77 -13.98
C PRO A 132 6.52 -8.37 -14.25
N THR A 133 7.59 -7.66 -13.87
CA THR A 133 8.95 -8.15 -14.17
C THR A 133 9.40 -9.29 -13.26
N ASN A 134 8.73 -9.48 -12.10
CA ASN A 134 8.98 -10.59 -11.16
C ASN A 134 10.48 -10.84 -10.91
N PRO A 135 11.20 -9.90 -10.25
CA PRO A 135 12.60 -10.12 -9.92
C PRO A 135 12.77 -11.37 -9.01
N GLU A 136 13.91 -12.05 -9.09
CA GLU A 136 14.15 -13.32 -8.36
C GLU A 136 14.05 -13.19 -6.84
N ASP A 137 14.33 -12.00 -6.29
CA ASP A 137 14.32 -11.68 -4.88
C ASP A 137 13.06 -10.92 -4.42
N GLY A 138 12.10 -10.70 -5.32
CA GLY A 138 10.82 -10.04 -5.03
C GLY A 138 9.63 -11.00 -4.91
N GLU A 139 8.46 -10.44 -4.63
CA GLU A 139 7.20 -11.18 -4.68
C GLU A 139 6.91 -11.68 -6.09
N GLN A 140 6.46 -12.93 -6.21
CA GLN A 140 6.16 -13.55 -7.50
C GLN A 140 4.70 -13.32 -7.86
N ILE A 141 4.45 -12.35 -8.75
CA ILE A 141 3.11 -11.99 -9.18
C ILE A 141 2.58 -13.00 -10.20
N THR A 142 1.39 -13.53 -9.89
CA THR A 142 0.68 -14.50 -10.73
C THR A 142 -0.53 -13.90 -11.45
N GLU A 143 -1.08 -12.79 -10.95
CA GLU A 143 -2.22 -12.10 -11.57
C GLU A 143 -2.16 -10.59 -11.34
N VAL A 144 -2.47 -9.82 -12.38
CA VAL A 144 -2.67 -8.36 -12.33
C VAL A 144 -4.05 -8.06 -12.88
N LEU A 145 -4.97 -7.60 -12.03
CA LEU A 145 -6.34 -7.28 -12.39
C LEU A 145 -6.56 -5.77 -12.43
N VAL A 146 -7.34 -5.31 -13.41
CA VAL A 146 -7.92 -3.96 -13.42
C VAL A 146 -9.41 -4.09 -13.09
N LEU A 147 -9.81 -3.56 -11.94
CA LEU A 147 -11.17 -3.70 -11.40
C LEU A 147 -11.77 -2.33 -11.09
N PRO A 148 -13.09 -2.13 -11.27
CA PRO A 148 -13.77 -0.96 -10.71
C PRO A 148 -13.50 -0.84 -9.20
N PRO A 149 -13.34 0.36 -8.62
CA PRO A 149 -12.88 0.51 -7.23
C PRO A 149 -13.68 -0.29 -6.20
N GLY A 150 -15.01 -0.35 -6.32
CA GLY A 150 -15.84 -1.16 -5.42
C GLY A 150 -15.58 -2.67 -5.54
N LYS A 151 -15.28 -3.16 -6.75
CA LYS A 151 -14.93 -4.57 -6.99
C LYS A 151 -13.51 -4.90 -6.58
N ALA A 152 -12.58 -3.97 -6.73
CA ALA A 152 -11.25 -4.09 -6.16
C ALA A 152 -11.30 -4.16 -4.62
N ALA A 153 -12.12 -3.32 -3.98
CA ALA A 153 -12.31 -3.37 -2.53
C ALA A 153 -12.86 -4.73 -2.07
N GLU A 154 -13.91 -5.25 -2.73
CA GLU A 154 -14.45 -6.60 -2.47
C GLU A 154 -13.40 -7.70 -2.69
N TYR A 155 -12.56 -7.56 -3.72
CA TYR A 155 -11.47 -8.49 -4.02
C TYR A 155 -10.34 -8.42 -2.97
N LEU A 156 -10.12 -7.28 -2.34
CA LEU A 156 -9.08 -7.07 -1.34
C LEU A 156 -9.57 -7.32 0.10
N ASP A 157 -10.87 -7.61 0.29
CA ASP A 157 -11.43 -7.89 1.61
C ASP A 157 -10.82 -9.17 2.22
N GLY A 158 -10.62 -9.11 3.55
CA GLY A 158 -10.02 -10.18 4.34
C GLY A 158 -8.52 -10.37 4.12
N GLN A 159 -7.87 -9.48 3.37
CA GLN A 159 -6.42 -9.40 3.32
C GLN A 159 -5.88 -8.64 4.54
N PRO A 160 -4.59 -8.85 4.91
CA PRO A 160 -3.94 -8.05 5.95
C PRO A 160 -4.05 -6.54 5.68
N GLU A 161 -3.76 -5.72 6.67
CA GLU A 161 -3.71 -4.24 6.52
C GLU A 161 -5.01 -3.57 6.07
N GLU A 162 -6.17 -4.25 6.14
CA GLU A 162 -7.45 -3.64 5.80
C GLU A 162 -7.47 -3.01 4.38
N VAL A 163 -6.75 -3.59 3.42
CA VAL A 163 -6.54 -2.98 2.08
C VAL A 163 -7.87 -2.69 1.36
N GLY A 164 -8.87 -3.58 1.51
CA GLY A 164 -10.22 -3.31 0.98
C GLY A 164 -10.87 -2.06 1.60
N SER A 165 -10.68 -1.82 2.89
CA SER A 165 -11.16 -0.61 3.59
C SER A 165 -10.40 0.64 3.14
N ILE A 166 -9.10 0.53 2.84
CA ILE A 166 -8.28 1.62 2.28
C ILE A 166 -8.82 2.06 0.91
N VAL A 167 -9.19 1.13 0.04
CA VAL A 167 -9.85 1.45 -1.25
C VAL A 167 -11.17 2.18 -1.02
N ARG A 168 -11.99 1.73 -0.07
CA ARG A 168 -13.27 2.40 0.26
C ARG A 168 -13.06 3.78 0.88
N LEU A 169 -12.00 3.99 1.65
CA LEU A 169 -11.61 5.32 2.14
C LEU A 169 -11.26 6.25 0.98
N ALA A 170 -10.48 5.77 0.00
CA ALA A 170 -10.15 6.54 -1.20
C ALA A 170 -11.41 6.92 -2.02
N GLN A 171 -12.38 6.01 -2.17
CA GLN A 171 -13.67 6.32 -2.80
C GLN A 171 -14.44 7.40 -2.01
N ALA A 172 -14.47 7.29 -0.69
CA ALA A 172 -15.15 8.26 0.17
C ALA A 172 -14.49 9.65 0.15
N LEU A 173 -13.19 9.71 -0.15
CA LEU A 173 -12.41 10.93 -0.39
C LEU A 173 -12.47 11.41 -1.84
N GLN A 174 -13.19 10.70 -2.73
CA GLN A 174 -13.31 11.00 -4.15
C GLN A 174 -11.97 11.00 -4.89
N LEU A 175 -11.04 10.15 -4.44
CA LEU A 175 -9.74 9.97 -5.07
C LEU A 175 -9.78 8.88 -6.15
N VAL A 176 -10.78 7.98 -6.12
CA VAL A 176 -11.03 6.92 -7.11
C VAL A 176 -12.52 6.71 -7.37
#